data_AF-A0A3Q4MGM4-F1
#
_entry.id   AF-A0A3Q4MGM4-F1
#
_cell.length_a   1.000
_cell.length_b   1.000
_cell.length_c   1.000
_cell.angle_alpha   90.00
_cell.angle_beta   90.00
_cell.angle_gamma   90.00
#
_symmetry.space_group_name_H-M   'P 1'
#
loop_
_entity.id
_entity.type
_entity.pdbx_description
1 polymer ?
#
loop_
_entity_poly.entity_id
_entity_poly.type
_entity_poly.pdbx_seq_one_letter_code
_entity_poly.pdbx_strand_id
1 'polypeptide(L)'
;MVTQYKLHRQTLVLLISLVHLCMPVCVDVQSDTEAIVGKAKKLTCISCLKREEVTVTTFVKWLYTPSPTKGKNISYLIYEYNTNNSNVDDNPFKDRLNWNGSKDLQEVSIEIRNVTHNDSGLYTCEIRRVFGFELYTPVFKVNKTINLTVKEKASDDTTAIYSEIMMYVLLVFLTFWLLVEMVYCYRKISKSDEQAQDTATNYLAIPSEQKDNPAAPVTE
;
A
#
# COMPACT_ATOMS: atom_id res chain seq x y z
N MET A 1 -8.45 -38.90 -9.10
CA MET A 1 -8.25 -38.21 -7.80
C MET A 1 -6.77 -38.08 -7.36
N VAL A 2 -5.87 -39.03 -7.66
CA VAL A 2 -4.46 -39.00 -7.22
C VAL A 2 -3.59 -37.91 -7.91
N THR A 3 -3.91 -37.54 -9.15
CA THR A 3 -3.17 -36.53 -9.94
C THR A 3 -3.39 -35.10 -9.45
N GLN A 4 -4.61 -34.75 -9.03
CA GLN A 4 -4.94 -33.44 -8.46
C GLN A 4 -4.21 -33.17 -7.14
N TYR A 5 -4.05 -34.21 -6.31
CA TYR A 5 -3.35 -34.11 -5.01
C TYR A 5 -1.83 -33.91 -5.18
N LYS A 6 -1.22 -34.54 -6.19
CA LYS A 6 0.21 -34.36 -6.51
C LYS A 6 0.51 -32.96 -7.08
N LEU A 7 -0.36 -32.44 -7.94
CA LEU A 7 -0.22 -31.11 -8.50
C LEU A 7 -0.37 -30.04 -7.41
N HIS A 8 -1.36 -30.19 -6.53
CA HIS A 8 -1.57 -29.31 -5.37
C HIS A 8 -0.39 -29.34 -4.39
N ARG A 9 0.21 -30.51 -4.15
CA ARG A 9 1.40 -30.64 -3.29
C ARG A 9 2.63 -29.99 -3.93
N GLN A 10 2.81 -30.12 -5.24
CA GLN A 10 3.93 -29.49 -5.95
C GLN A 10 3.79 -27.96 -5.99
N THR A 11 2.59 -27.42 -6.22
CA THR A 11 2.36 -25.97 -6.14
C THR A 11 2.53 -25.43 -4.73
N LEU A 12 2.11 -26.17 -3.70
CA LEU A 12 2.33 -25.80 -2.29
C LEU A 12 3.83 -25.76 -1.94
N VAL A 13 4.60 -26.76 -2.36
CA VAL A 13 6.06 -26.80 -2.16
C VAL A 13 6.75 -25.65 -2.89
N LEU A 14 6.31 -25.34 -4.11
CA LEU A 14 6.84 -24.21 -4.88
C LEU A 14 6.53 -22.87 -4.18
N LEU A 15 5.32 -22.69 -3.68
CA LEU A 15 4.91 -21.52 -2.88
C LEU A 15 5.73 -21.39 -1.58
N ILE A 16 5.94 -22.49 -0.84
CA ILE A 16 6.74 -22.48 0.38
C ILE A 16 8.21 -22.16 0.09
N SER A 17 8.75 -22.65 -1.04
CA SER A 17 10.11 -22.33 -1.48
C SER A 17 10.25 -20.86 -1.92
N LEU A 18 9.22 -20.27 -2.54
CA LEU A 18 9.22 -18.85 -2.91
C LEU A 18 9.22 -17.94 -1.68
N VAL A 19 8.49 -18.33 -0.63
CA VAL A 19 8.43 -17.59 0.65
C VAL A 19 9.77 -17.64 1.40
N HIS A 20 10.57 -18.70 1.24
CA HIS A 20 11.90 -18.82 1.86
C HIS A 20 12.97 -17.89 1.24
N LEU A 21 12.72 -17.30 0.07
CA LEU A 21 13.64 -16.34 -0.54
C LEU A 21 13.43 -14.88 -0.09
N CYS A 22 12.39 -14.60 0.69
CA CYS A 22 12.14 -13.26 1.19
C CYS A 22 13.02 -12.97 2.41
N MET A 23 14.16 -12.31 2.19
CA MET A 23 14.99 -11.78 3.27
C MET A 23 14.30 -10.55 3.89
N PRO A 24 14.25 -10.44 5.23
CA PRO A 24 13.77 -9.22 5.88
C PRO A 24 14.70 -8.06 5.53
N VAL A 25 14.12 -6.91 5.18
CA VAL A 25 14.86 -5.69 4.85
C VAL A 25 14.37 -4.55 5.74
N CYS A 26 15.31 -3.77 6.28
CA CYS A 26 14.98 -2.53 6.97
C CYS A 26 14.65 -1.44 5.94
N VAL A 27 13.51 -0.77 6.12
CA VAL A 27 13.08 0.35 5.28
C VAL A 27 12.90 1.59 6.15
N ASP A 28 13.50 2.69 5.73
CA ASP A 28 13.37 3.99 6.38
C ASP A 28 12.04 4.62 5.95
N VAL A 29 11.06 4.62 6.86
CA VAL A 29 9.71 5.15 6.65
C VAL A 29 9.53 6.40 7.51
N GLN A 30 8.89 7.41 6.94
CA GLN A 30 8.58 8.64 7.65
C GLN A 30 7.41 8.42 8.62
N SER A 31 7.51 8.98 9.84
CA SER A 31 6.42 8.93 10.81
C SER A 31 5.20 9.68 10.33
N ASP A 32 4.03 9.16 10.69
CA ASP A 32 2.79 9.91 10.66
C ASP A 32 2.91 11.23 11.44
N THR A 33 2.30 12.27 10.89
CA THR A 33 2.32 13.63 11.43
C THR A 33 1.06 13.99 12.22
N GLU A 34 0.05 13.11 12.24
CA GLU A 34 -1.23 13.39 12.89
C GLU A 34 -1.43 12.51 14.13
N ALA A 35 -1.85 13.15 15.23
CA ALA A 35 -2.25 12.48 16.46
C ALA A 35 -3.66 12.91 16.89
N ILE A 36 -4.31 12.03 17.64
CA ILE A 36 -5.67 12.24 18.14
C ILE A 36 -5.59 12.52 19.64
N VAL A 37 -6.29 13.54 20.10
CA VAL A 37 -6.38 13.90 21.52
C VAL A 37 -6.82 12.68 22.37
N GLY A 38 -6.17 12.48 23.50
CA GLY A 38 -6.46 11.42 24.47
C GLY A 38 -5.99 10.02 24.08
N LYS A 39 -5.57 9.80 22.82
CA LYS A 39 -5.01 8.51 22.37
C LYS A 39 -3.49 8.50 22.51
N ALA A 40 -2.90 7.31 22.51
CA ALA A 40 -1.46 7.16 22.39
C ALA A 40 -1.02 7.38 20.94
N LYS A 41 0.12 8.05 20.73
CA LYS A 41 0.74 8.21 19.41
C LYS A 41 2.18 7.71 19.46
N LYS A 42 2.51 6.81 18.52
CA LYS A 42 3.89 6.42 18.23
C LYS A 42 4.52 7.42 17.26
N LEU A 43 5.67 7.97 17.62
CA LEU A 43 6.54 8.74 16.74
C LEU A 43 7.61 7.80 16.19
N THR A 44 7.50 7.47 14.91
CA THR A 44 8.36 6.47 14.28
C THR A 44 9.66 7.11 13.80
N CYS A 45 10.79 6.66 14.33
CA CYS A 45 12.10 7.11 13.87
C CYS A 45 12.94 5.89 13.50
N ILE A 46 13.10 5.64 12.21
CA ILE A 46 13.87 4.51 11.70
C ILE A 46 15.12 5.08 11.03
N SER A 47 16.27 4.46 11.31
CA SER A 47 17.50 4.68 10.56
C SER A 47 18.15 3.34 10.32
N CYS A 48 17.99 2.80 9.12
CA CYS A 48 18.54 1.51 8.78
C CYS A 48 20.07 1.54 8.70
N LEU A 49 20.71 0.45 9.14
CA LEU A 49 22.14 0.25 8.94
C LEU A 49 22.40 -0.08 7.47
N LYS A 50 23.46 0.49 6.89
CA LYS A 50 23.88 0.14 5.52
C LYS A 50 24.44 -1.29 5.43
N ARG A 51 25.01 -1.78 6.53
CA ARG A 51 25.56 -3.13 6.68
C ARG A 51 25.29 -3.60 8.09
N GLU A 52 24.60 -4.73 8.23
CA GLU A 52 24.14 -5.28 9.52
C GLU A 52 25.25 -6.00 10.30
N GLU A 53 26.25 -6.54 9.60
CA GLU A 53 27.34 -7.33 10.19
C GLU A 53 28.34 -6.53 11.05
N VAL A 54 28.23 -5.20 11.09
CA VAL A 54 29.20 -4.33 11.78
C VAL A 54 28.77 -4.06 13.22
N THR A 55 29.71 -4.10 14.16
CA THR A 55 29.44 -3.73 15.55
C THR A 55 29.22 -2.22 15.68
N VAL A 56 28.08 -1.81 16.25
CA VAL A 56 27.69 -0.40 16.36
C VAL A 56 27.21 -0.07 17.76
N THR A 57 27.72 1.02 18.32
CA THR A 57 27.16 1.65 19.52
C THR A 57 26.27 2.81 19.09
N THR A 58 24.97 2.72 19.38
CA THR A 58 23.96 3.71 18.99
C THR A 58 23.56 4.56 20.19
N PHE A 59 23.58 5.88 20.01
CA PHE A 59 23.09 6.88 20.95
C PHE A 59 21.90 7.60 20.31
N VAL A 60 20.81 7.74 21.06
CA VAL A 60 19.57 8.34 20.56
C VAL A 60 19.14 9.46 21.50
N LYS A 61 18.85 10.61 20.92
CA LYS A 61 18.26 11.76 21.61
C LYS A 61 17.00 12.21 20.90
N TRP A 62 15.97 12.50 21.67
CA TRP A 62 14.76 13.13 21.17
C TRP A 62 14.67 14.55 21.70
N LEU A 63 14.48 15.48 20.78
CA LEU A 63 14.28 16.88 21.08
C LEU A 63 12.87 17.30 20.65
N TYR A 64 12.23 18.12 21.47
CA TYR A 64 10.94 18.74 21.18
C TYR A 64 11.13 20.24 20.99
N THR A 65 10.60 20.76 19.90
CA THR A 65 10.51 22.19 19.61
C THR A 65 9.03 22.53 19.53
N PRO A 66 8.49 23.33 20.46
CA PRO A 66 7.10 23.76 20.37
C PRO A 66 6.88 24.56 19.09
N SER A 67 5.65 24.53 18.57
CA SER A 67 5.26 25.32 17.39
C SER A 67 5.70 26.78 17.56
N PRO A 68 6.22 27.46 16.52
CA PRO A 68 6.92 28.74 16.63
C PRO A 68 6.02 29.82 17.24
N THR A 69 6.11 29.96 18.55
CA THR A 69 5.39 30.98 19.31
C THR A 69 6.39 32.11 19.52
N LYS A 70 6.37 33.10 18.62
CA LYS A 70 7.14 34.36 18.75
C LYS A 70 8.68 34.20 18.76
N GLY A 71 9.24 33.65 17.69
CA GLY A 71 10.64 33.93 17.29
C GLY A 71 11.77 33.21 18.03
N LYS A 72 11.49 32.26 18.93
CA LYS A 72 12.52 31.47 19.62
C LYS A 72 12.32 29.97 19.37
N ASN A 73 13.17 29.38 18.52
CA ASN A 73 13.23 27.94 18.28
C ASN A 73 14.10 27.27 19.36
N ILE A 74 13.60 27.18 20.59
CA ILE A 74 14.30 26.41 21.63
C ILE A 74 13.89 24.95 21.51
N SER A 75 14.84 24.07 21.28
CA SER A 75 14.67 22.62 21.38
C SER A 75 14.98 22.15 22.80
N TYR A 76 14.10 21.33 23.36
CA TYR A 76 14.24 20.74 24.69
C TYR A 76 14.49 19.24 24.55
N LEU A 77 15.45 18.69 25.31
CA LEU A 77 15.66 17.24 25.37
C LEU A 77 14.48 16.59 26.12
N ILE A 78 13.77 15.69 25.44
CA ILE A 78 12.61 14.99 26.03
C ILE A 78 12.90 13.53 26.38
N TYR A 79 13.84 12.89 25.68
CA TYR A 79 14.19 11.49 25.91
C TYR A 79 15.62 11.20 25.44
N GLU A 80 16.37 10.41 26.20
CA GLU A 80 17.69 9.89 25.84
C GLU A 80 17.74 8.39 26.10
N TYR A 81 18.17 7.61 25.11
CA TYR A 81 18.27 6.15 25.24
C TYR A 81 19.51 5.76 26.05
N ASN A 82 19.36 4.80 26.98
CA ASN A 82 20.41 4.23 27.83
C ASN A 82 20.95 5.16 28.94
N THR A 83 20.45 6.38 29.05
CA THR A 83 20.52 7.15 30.30
C THR A 83 19.18 6.94 30.99
N ASN A 84 19.14 6.56 32.27
CA ASN A 84 17.92 6.49 33.10
C ASN A 84 17.27 7.89 33.32
N ASN A 85 17.38 8.80 32.35
CA ASN A 85 17.00 10.20 32.38
C ASN A 85 15.69 10.45 31.63
N SER A 86 14.70 9.55 31.75
CA SER A 86 13.30 9.97 31.62
C SER A 86 12.93 11.03 32.68
N ASN A 87 13.79 11.22 33.69
CA ASN A 87 13.63 12.12 34.82
C ASN A 87 14.32 13.48 34.58
N VAL A 88 14.13 14.10 33.41
CA VAL A 88 14.35 15.56 33.32
C VAL A 88 13.18 16.19 34.05
N ASP A 89 13.40 16.56 35.31
CA ASP A 89 12.34 16.81 36.31
C ASP A 89 11.32 17.91 35.94
N ASP A 90 11.58 18.71 34.90
CA ASP A 90 10.72 19.81 34.42
C ASP A 90 10.09 19.59 33.03
N ASN A 91 10.13 18.37 32.48
CA ASN A 91 9.60 18.12 31.14
C ASN A 91 8.07 17.84 31.14
N PRO A 92 7.23 18.53 30.33
CA PRO A 92 5.78 18.26 30.22
C PRO A 92 5.42 16.84 29.74
N PHE A 93 6.40 16.07 29.28
CA PHE A 93 6.23 14.71 28.81
C PHE A 93 6.60 13.63 29.86
N LYS A 94 6.89 14.05 31.11
CA LYS A 94 7.18 13.16 32.24
C LYS A 94 6.06 12.13 32.41
N ASP A 95 6.44 10.87 32.64
CA ASP A 95 5.55 9.70 32.83
C ASP A 95 4.60 9.35 31.66
N ARG A 96 4.59 10.14 30.57
CA ARG A 96 3.78 9.86 29.36
C ARG A 96 4.59 9.27 28.21
N LEU A 97 5.91 9.41 28.23
CA LEU A 97 6.80 8.86 27.22
C LEU A 97 7.16 7.41 27.51
N ASN A 98 7.03 6.57 26.48
CA ASN A 98 7.41 5.17 26.52
C ASN A 98 8.33 4.85 25.34
N TRP A 99 9.30 3.96 25.56
CA TRP A 99 10.17 3.48 24.49
C TRP A 99 9.46 2.42 23.66
N ASN A 100 9.51 2.54 22.33
CA ASN A 100 8.93 1.56 21.41
C ASN A 100 9.85 1.28 20.22
N GLY A 101 11.17 1.23 20.47
CA GLY A 101 12.19 0.92 19.47
C GLY A 101 12.59 -0.56 19.43
N SER A 102 13.29 -0.95 18.36
CA SER A 102 13.80 -2.32 18.17
C SER A 102 15.00 -2.62 19.06
N LYS A 103 15.26 -3.91 19.33
CA LYS A 103 16.40 -4.36 20.14
C LYS A 103 17.74 -4.03 19.49
N ASP A 104 17.75 -4.06 18.18
CA ASP A 104 18.84 -3.79 17.24
C ASP A 104 19.07 -2.29 17.00
N LEU A 105 18.24 -1.41 17.59
CA LEU A 105 18.38 0.06 17.56
C LEU A 105 18.42 0.64 16.14
N GLN A 106 17.81 -0.07 15.19
CA GLN A 106 17.53 0.43 13.84
C GLN A 106 16.24 1.27 13.86
N GLU A 107 15.24 0.82 14.62
CA GLU A 107 14.06 1.59 14.97
C GLU A 107 14.23 2.17 16.38
N VAL A 108 14.13 3.49 16.49
CA VAL A 108 14.35 4.24 17.73
C VAL A 108 13.14 5.12 18.07
N SER A 109 11.97 4.51 17.89
CA SER A 109 10.66 5.14 18.05
C SER A 109 10.28 5.32 19.53
N ILE A 110 9.57 6.41 19.81
CA ILE A 110 8.97 6.69 21.12
C ILE A 110 7.45 6.75 21.01
N GLU A 111 6.77 6.48 22.11
CA GLU A 111 5.32 6.55 22.21
C GLU A 111 4.93 7.60 23.26
N ILE A 112 4.05 8.53 22.86
CA ILE A 112 3.44 9.52 23.74
C ILE A 112 2.07 9.00 24.14
N ARG A 113 1.85 8.76 25.44
CA ARG A 113 0.55 8.38 25.99
C ARG A 113 -0.30 9.61 26.28
N ASN A 114 -1.62 9.48 26.12
CA ASN A 114 -2.61 10.52 26.39
C ASN A 114 -2.24 11.87 25.75
N VAL A 115 -2.19 11.91 24.42
CA VAL A 115 -1.79 13.11 23.67
C VAL A 115 -2.74 14.28 23.93
N THR A 116 -2.19 15.48 24.07
CA THR A 116 -2.90 16.75 24.30
C THR A 116 -2.59 17.76 23.20
N HIS A 117 -3.40 18.81 23.03
CA HIS A 117 -3.16 19.83 22.00
C HIS A 117 -1.79 20.53 22.12
N ASN A 118 -1.28 20.66 23.36
CA ASN A 118 0.02 21.27 23.64
C ASN A 118 1.20 20.42 23.16
N ASP A 119 0.98 19.14 22.85
CA ASP A 119 2.00 18.25 22.33
C ASP A 119 2.27 18.51 20.84
N SER A 120 1.50 19.38 20.19
CA SER A 120 1.74 19.80 18.80
C SER A 120 3.07 20.55 18.69
N GLY A 121 3.85 20.23 17.68
CA GLY A 121 5.17 20.83 17.49
C GLY A 121 6.11 19.95 16.66
N LEU A 122 7.38 20.36 16.60
CA LEU A 122 8.41 19.68 15.84
C LEU A 122 9.26 18.79 16.76
N TYR A 123 9.25 17.50 16.49
CA TYR A 123 10.05 16.50 17.17
C TYR A 123 11.26 16.14 16.30
N THR A 124 12.45 16.15 16.89
CA THR A 124 13.70 15.81 16.21
C THR A 124 14.34 14.62 16.91
N CYS A 125 14.55 13.56 16.15
CA CYS A 125 15.25 12.36 16.56
C CYS A 125 16.70 12.46 16.06
N GLU A 126 17.64 12.60 16.98
CA GLU A 126 19.08 12.61 16.71
C GLU A 126 19.67 11.24 17.02
N ILE A 127 20.21 10.61 15.99
CA ILE A 127 20.82 9.29 16.06
C ILE A 127 22.30 9.46 15.80
N ARG A 128 23.12 9.12 16.79
CA ARG A 128 24.58 9.08 16.67
C ARG A 128 25.04 7.64 16.79
N ARG A 129 25.71 7.14 15.75
CA ARG A 129 26.27 5.79 15.71
C ARG A 129 27.79 5.85 15.67
N VAL A 130 28.43 5.08 16.53
CA VAL A 130 29.88 4.86 16.53
C VAL A 130 30.10 3.42 16.06
N PHE A 131 30.76 3.26 14.91
CA PHE A 131 31.05 1.93 14.39
C PHE A 131 32.39 1.45 14.95
N GLY A 132 32.44 0.22 15.43
CA GLY A 132 33.67 -0.44 15.87
C GLY A 132 34.28 -1.23 14.72
N PHE A 133 35.27 -0.65 14.04
CA PHE A 133 36.18 -1.42 13.17
C PHE A 133 37.54 -1.59 13.87
N GLU A 134 38.29 -2.61 13.50
CA GLU A 134 39.59 -2.94 14.12
C GLU A 134 40.62 -1.80 14.00
N LEU A 135 40.57 -1.02 12.91
CA LEU A 135 41.56 0.01 12.59
C LEU A 135 41.07 1.45 12.81
N TYR A 136 39.75 1.68 12.88
CA TYR A 136 39.18 3.02 12.98
C TYR A 136 37.74 2.98 13.51
N THR A 137 37.30 4.09 14.12
CA THR A 137 35.95 4.21 14.71
C THR A 137 35.20 5.41 14.12
N PRO A 138 34.55 5.25 12.95
CA PRO A 138 33.84 6.35 12.33
C PRO A 138 32.54 6.64 13.09
N VAL A 139 32.15 7.91 13.08
CA VAL A 139 30.92 8.39 13.73
C VAL A 139 29.96 8.89 12.68
N PHE A 140 28.73 8.37 12.69
CA PHE A 140 27.66 8.80 11.81
C PHE A 140 26.56 9.47 12.63
N LYS A 141 26.02 10.58 12.13
CA LYS A 141 24.95 11.34 12.78
C LYS A 141 23.82 11.56 11.78
N VAL A 142 22.60 11.26 12.20
CA VAL A 142 21.38 11.46 11.41
C VAL A 142 20.35 12.15 12.28
N ASN A 143 19.73 13.19 11.73
CA ASN A 143 18.64 13.89 12.37
C ASN A 143 17.38 13.68 11.53
N LYS A 144 16.31 13.17 12.14
CA LYS A 144 15.00 13.00 11.52
C LYS A 144 14.00 13.93 12.20
N THR A 145 13.26 14.69 11.42
CA THR A 145 12.30 15.66 11.92
C THR A 145 10.87 15.21 11.64
N ILE A 146 9.99 15.38 12.61
CA ILE A 146 8.59 14.99 12.56
C ILE A 146 7.77 16.17 13.07
N ASN A 147 6.94 16.75 12.20
CA ASN A 147 6.03 17.81 12.60
C ASN A 147 4.70 17.21 13.02
N LEU A 148 4.45 17.16 14.33
CA LEU A 148 3.23 16.57 14.89
C LEU A 148 2.14 17.61 15.04
N THR A 149 0.97 17.32 14.48
CA THR A 149 -0.26 18.10 14.63
C THR A 149 -1.31 17.27 15.35
N VAL A 150 -1.83 17.78 16.46
CA VAL A 150 -2.84 17.10 17.27
C VAL A 150 -4.24 17.58 16.86
N LYS A 151 -5.09 16.64 16.44
CA LYS A 151 -6.49 16.86 16.04
C LYS A 151 -7.45 16.16 17.00
N GLU A 152 -8.69 16.64 17.10
CA GLU A 152 -9.72 15.98 17.91
C GLU A 152 -10.25 14.69 17.28
N LYS A 153 -10.28 14.64 15.95
CA LYS A 153 -10.76 13.49 15.17
C LYS A 153 -9.71 13.05 14.15
N ALA A 154 -9.66 11.75 13.87
CA ALA A 154 -8.87 11.21 12.77
C ALA A 154 -9.31 11.88 11.45
N SER A 155 -8.34 12.29 10.63
CA SER A 155 -8.63 12.62 9.24
C SER A 155 -8.89 11.33 8.47
N ASP A 156 -9.82 11.37 7.53
CA ASP A 156 -10.01 10.26 6.60
C ASP A 156 -8.93 10.35 5.51
N ASP A 157 -8.32 9.21 5.18
CA ASP A 157 -7.32 9.13 4.12
C ASP A 157 -7.98 9.44 2.77
N THR A 158 -7.81 10.67 2.30
CA THR A 158 -8.39 11.15 1.04
C THR A 158 -7.95 10.28 -0.14
N THR A 159 -6.71 9.78 -0.11
CA THR A 159 -6.16 8.85 -1.10
C THR A 159 -6.92 7.52 -1.10
N ALA A 160 -7.25 6.98 0.08
CA ALA A 160 -7.98 5.72 0.18
C ALA A 160 -9.39 5.90 -0.40
N ILE A 161 -10.10 6.95 0.01
CA ILE A 161 -11.43 7.28 -0.52
C ILE A 161 -11.39 7.48 -2.04
N TYR A 162 -10.40 8.23 -2.55
CA TYR A 162 -10.24 8.45 -3.98
C TYR A 162 -10.00 7.14 -4.74
N SER A 163 -9.12 6.28 -4.22
CA SER A 163 -8.81 4.99 -4.86
C SER A 163 -10.02 4.06 -4.91
N GLU A 164 -10.86 4.07 -3.87
CA GLU A 164 -12.10 3.31 -3.83
C GLU A 164 -13.12 3.81 -4.87
N ILE A 165 -13.33 5.13 -4.94
CA ILE A 165 -14.23 5.74 -5.93
C ILE A 165 -13.75 5.43 -7.36
N MET A 166 -12.45 5.60 -7.64
CA MET A 166 -11.89 5.32 -8.96
C MET A 166 -12.05 3.86 -9.36
N MET A 167 -11.91 2.91 -8.41
CA MET A 167 -12.15 1.49 -8.67
C MET A 167 -13.60 1.26 -9.13
N TYR A 168 -14.59 1.80 -8.41
CA TYR A 168 -16.00 1.63 -8.80
C TYR A 168 -16.34 2.27 -10.15
N VAL A 169 -15.80 3.46 -10.43
CA VAL A 169 -16.00 4.15 -11.73
C VAL A 169 -15.46 3.30 -12.88
N LEU A 170 -14.25 2.76 -12.74
CA LEU A 170 -13.65 1.88 -13.76
C LEU A 170 -14.47 0.60 -13.94
N LEU A 171 -14.95 -0.01 -12.86
CA LEU A 171 -15.78 -1.21 -12.92
C LEU A 171 -17.10 -0.96 -13.67
N VAL A 172 -17.80 0.13 -13.36
CA VAL A 172 -19.07 0.48 -14.04
C VAL A 172 -18.83 0.79 -15.52
N PHE A 173 -17.77 1.52 -15.85
CA PHE A 173 -17.44 1.83 -17.24
C PHE A 173 -17.10 0.58 -18.06
N LEU A 174 -16.24 -0.30 -17.53
CA LEU A 174 -15.85 -1.53 -18.20
C LEU A 174 -17.03 -2.51 -18.35
N THR A 175 -17.87 -2.63 -17.33
CA THR A 175 -19.07 -3.48 -17.42
C THR A 175 -20.08 -2.95 -18.43
N PHE A 176 -20.32 -1.63 -18.46
CA PHE A 176 -21.18 -1.02 -19.47
C PHE A 176 -20.62 -1.20 -20.88
N TRP A 177 -19.31 -1.00 -21.08
CA TRP A 177 -18.65 -1.25 -22.36
C TRP A 177 -18.83 -2.70 -22.82
N LEU A 178 -18.60 -3.66 -21.93
CA LEU A 178 -18.82 -5.08 -22.22
C LEU A 178 -20.28 -5.38 -22.58
N LEU A 179 -21.24 -4.79 -21.88
CA LEU A 179 -22.66 -4.96 -22.21
C LEU A 179 -22.97 -4.41 -23.61
N VAL A 180 -22.42 -3.25 -23.98
CA VAL A 180 -22.58 -2.67 -25.31
C VAL A 180 -22.00 -3.60 -26.38
N GLU A 181 -20.78 -4.11 -26.19
CA GLU A 181 -20.16 -5.08 -27.11
C GLU A 181 -20.95 -6.39 -27.19
N MET A 182 -21.47 -6.89 -26.07
CA MET A 182 -22.32 -8.09 -26.04
C MET A 182 -23.63 -7.89 -26.80
N VAL A 183 -24.32 -6.76 -26.61
CA VAL A 183 -25.55 -6.44 -27.36
C VAL A 183 -25.26 -6.21 -28.84
N TYR A 184 -24.16 -5.52 -29.15
CA TYR A 184 -23.74 -5.28 -30.53
C TYR A 184 -23.42 -6.59 -31.26
N CYS A 185 -22.61 -7.47 -30.65
CA CYS A 185 -22.31 -8.80 -31.19
C CYS A 185 -23.58 -9.65 -31.32
N TYR A 186 -24.43 -9.66 -30.31
CA TYR A 186 -25.69 -10.41 -30.34
C TYR A 186 -26.57 -9.98 -31.51
N ARG A 187 -26.82 -8.67 -31.67
CA ARG A 187 -27.61 -8.14 -32.78
C ARG A 187 -26.97 -8.39 -34.15
N LYS A 188 -25.64 -8.38 -34.22
CA LYS A 188 -24.93 -8.67 -35.46
C LYS A 188 -25.09 -10.14 -35.85
N ILE A 189 -24.91 -11.06 -34.89
CA ILE A 189 -25.07 -12.50 -35.11
C ILE A 189 -26.52 -12.85 -35.46
N SER A 190 -27.49 -12.30 -34.74
CA SER A 190 -28.90 -12.57 -35.01
C SER A 190 -29.30 -12.18 -36.44
N LYS A 191 -28.83 -11.02 -36.92
CA LYS A 191 -29.06 -10.60 -38.32
C LYS A 191 -28.39 -11.52 -39.34
N SER A 192 -27.20 -12.05 -39.05
CA SER A 192 -26.55 -13.02 -39.95
C SER A 192 -27.23 -14.39 -39.94
N ASP A 193 -27.85 -14.79 -38.82
CA ASP A 193 -28.56 -16.06 -38.68
C ASP A 193 -29.89 -16.04 -39.45
N GLU A 194 -30.65 -14.95 -39.36
CA GLU A 194 -31.84 -14.70 -40.19
C GLU A 194 -31.50 -14.78 -41.69
N GLN A 195 -30.39 -14.15 -42.11
CA GLN A 195 -29.96 -14.18 -43.51
C GLN A 195 -29.51 -15.58 -43.96
N ALA A 196 -28.84 -16.35 -43.10
CA ALA A 196 -28.46 -17.73 -43.40
C ALA A 196 -29.69 -18.64 -43.57
N GLN A 197 -30.72 -18.43 -42.75
CA GLN A 197 -31.97 -19.17 -42.82
C GLN A 197 -32.78 -18.83 -44.07
N ASP A 198 -32.91 -17.55 -44.45
CA ASP A 198 -33.56 -17.14 -45.70
C ASP A 198 -32.87 -17.74 -46.94
N THR A 199 -31.53 -17.78 -46.92
CA THR A 199 -30.75 -18.35 -48.02
C THR A 199 -30.98 -19.87 -48.13
N ALA A 200 -30.98 -20.60 -47.01
CA ALA A 200 -31.27 -22.03 -46.99
C ALA A 200 -32.73 -22.36 -47.38
N THR A 201 -33.69 -21.52 -47.00
CA THR A 201 -35.10 -21.69 -47.35
C THR A 201 -35.35 -21.45 -48.85
N ASN A 202 -34.61 -20.51 -49.46
CA ASN A 202 -34.65 -20.27 -50.91
C ASN A 202 -34.18 -21.48 -51.73
N TYR A 203 -33.20 -22.26 -51.22
CA TYR A 203 -32.74 -23.49 -51.88
C TYR A 203 -33.72 -24.68 -51.73
N LEU A 204 -34.58 -24.66 -50.71
CA LEU A 204 -35.59 -25.70 -50.49
C LEU A 204 -36.91 -25.42 -51.22
N ALA A 205 -37.16 -24.17 -51.62
CA ALA A 205 -38.28 -23.78 -52.45
C ALA A 205 -37.98 -24.04 -53.95
N ILE A 206 -37.84 -25.30 -54.34
CA ILE A 206 -37.86 -25.71 -55.75
C ILE A 206 -39.34 -25.80 -56.18
N PRO A 207 -39.83 -25.03 -57.18
CA PRO A 207 -41.13 -25.31 -57.78
C PRO A 207 -41.03 -26.62 -58.55
N SER A 208 -41.88 -27.59 -58.21
CA SER A 208 -42.01 -28.86 -58.93
C SER A 208 -42.65 -28.62 -60.30
N GLU A 209 -41.87 -28.24 -61.32
CA GLU A 209 -42.27 -28.48 -62.71
C GLU A 209 -41.76 -29.87 -63.13
N GLN A 210 -42.64 -30.86 -62.96
CA GLN A 210 -42.49 -32.17 -63.57
C GLN A 210 -43.49 -32.29 -64.73
N LYS A 211 -42.93 -32.21 -65.94
CA LYS A 211 -43.14 -33.12 -67.08
C LYS A 211 -44.55 -33.18 -67.70
N ASP A 212 -44.66 -32.71 -68.95
CA ASP A 212 -44.92 -33.60 -70.09
C ASP A 212 -44.64 -32.91 -71.46
N ASN A 213 -43.83 -33.58 -72.28
CA ASN A 213 -43.71 -33.43 -73.75
C ASN A 213 -44.53 -34.61 -74.34
N PRO A 214 -44.91 -34.71 -75.65
CA PRO A 214 -44.50 -33.92 -76.82
C PRO A 214 -45.62 -33.66 -77.86
N ALA A 215 -45.26 -32.94 -78.94
CA ALA A 215 -45.58 -33.22 -80.36
C ALA A 215 -45.93 -31.94 -81.15
N ALA A 216 -45.07 -31.64 -82.11
CA ALA A 216 -45.37 -30.80 -83.29
C ALA A 216 -46.37 -31.54 -84.22
N PRO A 217 -46.77 -31.01 -85.39
CA PRO A 217 -46.60 -29.67 -85.98
C PRO A 217 -47.95 -29.11 -86.55
N VAL A 218 -47.87 -28.05 -87.37
CA VAL A 218 -48.61 -27.82 -88.65
C VAL A 218 -49.13 -26.38 -88.80
N THR A 219 -48.47 -25.65 -89.71
CA THR A 219 -48.92 -24.65 -90.73
C THR A 219 -50.06 -23.68 -90.41
N GLU A 220 -50.06 -22.42 -90.88
CA GLU A 220 -49.50 -21.80 -92.09
C GLU A 220 -48.82 -20.45 -91.78
#